data_AF-A0A1T4RTH3-F1
#
_entry.id   AF-A0A1T4RTH3-F1
#
_cell.length_a   1.000
_cell.length_b   1.000
_cell.length_c   1.000
_cell.angle_alpha   90.00
_cell.angle_beta   90.00
_cell.angle_gamma   90.00
#
_symmetry.space_group_name_H-M   'P 1'
#
loop_
_entity.id
_entity.type
_entity.pdbx_description
1 polymer ?
#
loop_
_entity_poly.entity_id
_entity_poly.type
_entity_poly.pdbx_seq_one_letter_code
_entity_poly.pdbx_strand_id
1 'polypeptide(L)'
;MQTFLPHAGFAASAQVLDDRRLGKQRVETLQILRALVWPEYGWKHHPAVAMWRGFVPALVGYGVAICREWRERGYSDAVLPALLEFTGGRVPEEPELCAGDLMPPWLGAEPLHDSHRSSLLRKDAAHYLAHFPEVPEHLPYVWPQPVFPRWPLRRGRPEPLSPREALALLGLEEAPTGYLEAVERVSRGEGAEVHPTAPGDTTAGLLAGLCTPGETLWLLTGTPPAEVTVTGGTGSAGVIGTASASVARRPGPEDVAAMRAEAEAAPEFRFRRIPPGAGAVHIPERVGLVVVADAEIIPPPDGPPVLRLSGEGTAWTGA
;
A
#
# COMPACT_ATOMS: atom_id res chain seq x y z
N MET A 1 15.88 7.35 -3.50
CA MET A 1 14.43 7.18 -3.29
C MET A 1 13.83 6.85 -4.63
N GLN A 2 12.91 5.90 -4.65
CA GLN A 2 12.19 5.51 -5.86
C GLN A 2 10.74 6.03 -5.85
N THR A 3 10.17 6.25 -4.66
CA THR A 3 8.91 7.00 -4.46
C THR A 3 9.13 8.20 -3.53
N PHE A 4 8.55 9.36 -3.83
CA PHE A 4 8.52 10.52 -2.93
C PHE A 4 7.09 10.81 -2.46
N LEU A 5 6.87 10.70 -1.15
CA LEU A 5 5.58 10.90 -0.46
C LEU A 5 5.76 11.91 0.69
N PRO A 6 6.05 13.20 0.42
CA PRO A 6 6.14 14.23 1.47
C PRO A 6 4.81 14.51 2.17
N HIS A 7 3.70 14.04 1.60
CA HIS A 7 2.36 14.10 2.18
C HIS A 7 1.66 12.73 2.08
N ALA A 8 0.61 12.53 2.87
CA ALA A 8 -0.20 11.31 2.81
C ALA A 8 -1.00 11.20 1.50
N GLY A 9 -1.46 12.34 0.95
CA GLY A 9 -2.16 12.38 -0.33
C GLY A 9 -1.20 12.38 -1.52
N PHE A 10 -1.52 11.62 -2.57
CA PHE A 10 -0.70 11.49 -3.77
C PHE A 10 -0.66 12.78 -4.58
N ALA A 11 -1.80 13.47 -4.73
CA ALA A 11 -1.85 14.75 -5.43
C ALA A 11 -1.03 15.84 -4.72
N ALA A 12 -1.21 15.98 -3.40
CA ALA A 12 -0.42 16.90 -2.58
C ALA A 12 1.08 16.57 -2.66
N SER A 13 1.44 15.28 -2.66
CA SER A 13 2.82 14.84 -2.85
C SER A 13 3.38 15.21 -4.21
N ALA A 14 2.60 15.11 -5.28
CA ALA A 14 3.03 15.46 -6.64
C ALA A 14 3.27 16.98 -6.79
N GLN A 15 2.34 17.80 -6.29
CA GLN A 15 2.35 19.26 -6.43
C GLN A 15 3.62 19.93 -5.90
N VAL A 16 4.17 19.41 -4.79
CA VAL A 16 5.34 20.01 -4.14
C VAL A 16 6.68 19.59 -4.77
N LEU A 17 6.72 18.57 -5.62
CA LEU A 17 7.96 18.13 -6.26
C LEU A 17 8.42 19.14 -7.29
N ASP A 18 9.72 19.40 -7.37
CA ASP A 18 10.32 20.06 -8.53
C ASP A 18 10.24 19.18 -9.78
N ASP A 19 10.30 19.81 -10.96
CA ASP A 19 10.09 19.13 -12.25
C ASP A 19 11.02 17.95 -12.48
N ARG A 20 12.27 18.03 -11.99
CA ARG A 20 13.24 16.94 -12.16
C ARG A 20 12.81 15.70 -11.38
N ARG A 21 12.40 15.85 -10.12
CA ARG A 21 11.95 14.68 -9.33
C ARG A 21 10.57 14.24 -9.79
N LEU A 22 9.64 15.14 -10.06
CA LEU A 22 8.31 14.80 -10.60
C LEU A 22 8.42 13.98 -11.89
N GLY A 23 9.20 14.44 -12.86
CA GLY A 23 9.41 13.75 -14.12
C GLY A 23 10.01 12.35 -13.93
N LYS A 24 10.92 12.19 -12.97
CA LYS A 24 11.57 10.93 -12.62
C LYS A 24 10.63 9.95 -11.91
N GLN A 25 9.75 10.44 -11.04
CA GLN A 25 8.78 9.63 -10.31
C GLN A 25 7.84 8.85 -11.22
N ARG A 26 7.50 9.36 -12.41
CA ARG A 26 6.72 8.61 -13.42
C ARG A 26 7.40 7.28 -13.79
N VAL A 27 8.69 7.35 -14.13
CA VAL A 27 9.45 6.18 -14.60
C VAL A 27 9.77 5.24 -13.44
N GLU A 28 10.15 5.77 -12.28
CA GLU A 28 10.46 4.94 -11.10
C GLU A 28 9.22 4.19 -10.59
N THR A 29 8.03 4.82 -10.65
CA THR A 29 6.75 4.15 -10.33
C THR A 29 6.50 2.96 -11.25
N LEU A 30 6.66 3.14 -12.57
CA LEU A 30 6.52 2.04 -13.53
C LEU A 30 7.53 0.92 -13.28
N GLN A 31 8.77 1.25 -12.90
CA GLN A 31 9.80 0.26 -12.56
C GLN A 31 9.43 -0.55 -11.31
N ILE A 32 8.87 0.09 -10.27
CA ILE A 32 8.41 -0.63 -9.08
C ILE A 32 7.23 -1.55 -9.43
N LEU A 33 6.25 -1.09 -10.22
CA LEU A 33 5.13 -1.92 -10.66
C LEU A 33 5.59 -3.17 -11.41
N ARG A 34 6.57 -3.02 -12.30
CA ARG A 34 7.21 -4.15 -13.00
C ARG A 34 7.91 -5.09 -12.02
N ALA A 35 8.66 -4.56 -11.06
CA ALA A 35 9.33 -5.37 -10.04
C ALA A 35 8.33 -6.16 -9.17
N LEU A 36 7.16 -5.58 -8.89
CA LEU A 36 6.11 -6.24 -8.11
C LEU A 36 5.40 -7.35 -8.89
N VAL A 37 5.12 -7.13 -10.17
CA VAL A 37 4.14 -7.93 -10.92
C VAL A 37 4.77 -8.81 -11.99
N TRP A 38 5.81 -8.35 -12.69
CA TRP A 38 6.43 -9.17 -13.75
C TRP A 38 7.17 -10.35 -13.10
N PRO A 39 7.03 -11.60 -13.60
CA PRO A 39 7.69 -12.77 -13.03
C PRO A 39 9.22 -12.63 -12.98
N GLU A 40 9.81 -12.06 -14.03
CA GLU A 40 11.26 -11.86 -14.14
C GLU A 40 11.60 -10.38 -14.35
N TYR A 41 12.04 -9.74 -13.26
CA TYR A 41 12.47 -8.35 -13.23
C TYR A 41 13.53 -8.12 -12.15
N GLY A 42 14.44 -7.16 -12.35
CA GLY A 42 15.48 -6.85 -11.38
C GLY A 42 14.95 -6.15 -10.12
N TRP A 43 15.72 -6.18 -9.02
CA TRP A 43 15.47 -5.41 -7.80
C TRP A 43 14.17 -5.69 -7.02
N LYS A 44 13.56 -6.87 -7.19
CA LYS A 44 12.35 -7.29 -6.44
C LYS A 44 12.49 -7.30 -4.91
N HIS A 45 13.71 -7.41 -4.41
CA HIS A 45 14.03 -7.40 -2.97
C HIS A 45 14.41 -6.00 -2.45
N HIS A 46 14.43 -4.98 -3.30
CA HIS A 46 14.76 -3.62 -2.88
C HIS A 46 13.68 -3.09 -1.90
N PRO A 47 14.03 -2.40 -0.80
CA PRO A 47 13.05 -1.89 0.17
C PRO A 47 11.93 -1.03 -0.44
N ALA A 48 12.28 -0.19 -1.42
CA ALA A 48 11.32 0.61 -2.17
C ALA A 48 10.30 -0.20 -2.99
N VAL A 49 10.59 -1.46 -3.31
CA VAL A 49 9.62 -2.38 -3.93
C VAL A 49 8.85 -3.09 -2.82
N ALA A 50 9.55 -3.55 -1.78
CA ALA A 50 8.98 -4.32 -0.69
C ALA A 50 7.82 -3.58 0.02
N MET A 51 7.96 -2.28 0.28
CA MET A 51 6.91 -1.49 0.96
C MET A 51 5.56 -1.44 0.21
N TRP A 52 5.58 -1.62 -1.11
CA TRP A 52 4.39 -1.55 -1.98
C TRP A 52 3.78 -2.93 -2.31
N ARG A 53 4.34 -4.02 -1.79
CA ARG A 53 3.75 -5.36 -1.96
C ARG A 53 2.30 -5.36 -1.48
N GLY A 54 1.40 -5.93 -2.28
CA GLY A 54 -0.03 -5.96 -2.00
C GLY A 54 -0.80 -4.67 -2.28
N PHE A 55 -0.14 -3.60 -2.71
CA PHE A 55 -0.75 -2.28 -2.92
C PHE A 55 -0.57 -1.76 -4.36
N VAL A 56 -0.63 -2.66 -5.35
CA VAL A 56 -0.48 -2.31 -6.77
C VAL A 56 -1.48 -1.24 -7.22
N PRO A 57 -2.80 -1.32 -6.91
CA PRO A 57 -3.73 -0.25 -7.26
C PRO A 57 -3.36 1.11 -6.65
N ALA A 58 -2.92 1.15 -5.39
CA ALA A 58 -2.49 2.38 -4.75
C ALA A 58 -1.22 2.97 -5.38
N LEU A 59 -0.24 2.14 -5.75
CA LEU A 59 0.95 2.59 -6.46
C LEU A 59 0.63 3.12 -7.87
N VAL A 60 -0.34 2.50 -8.57
CA VAL A 60 -0.84 3.06 -9.83
C VAL A 60 -1.53 4.40 -9.57
N GLY A 61 -2.33 4.54 -8.52
CA GLY A 61 -2.96 5.82 -8.13
C GLY A 61 -1.94 6.92 -7.86
N TYR A 62 -0.85 6.58 -7.16
CA TYR A 62 0.31 7.46 -6.99
C TYR A 62 0.90 7.90 -8.34
N GLY A 63 1.20 6.94 -9.23
CA GLY A 63 1.73 7.23 -10.55
C GLY A 63 0.80 8.09 -11.41
N VAL A 64 -0.52 7.88 -11.32
CA VAL A 64 -1.54 8.70 -11.98
C VAL A 64 -1.47 10.14 -11.47
N ALA A 65 -1.40 10.38 -10.16
CA ALA A 65 -1.28 11.72 -9.59
C ALA A 65 -0.02 12.44 -10.09
N ILE A 66 1.13 11.74 -10.13
CA ILE A 66 2.38 12.26 -10.67
C ILE A 66 2.26 12.61 -12.16
N CYS A 67 1.65 11.74 -12.97
CA CYS A 67 1.43 12.00 -14.39
C CYS A 67 0.45 13.14 -14.65
N ARG A 68 -0.59 13.31 -13.80
CA ARG A 68 -1.55 14.43 -13.88
C ARG A 68 -0.84 15.75 -13.64
N GLU A 69 -0.12 15.87 -12.52
CA GLU A 69 0.67 17.07 -12.18
C GLU A 69 1.68 17.39 -13.29
N TRP A 70 2.38 16.39 -13.82
CA TRP A 70 3.34 16.57 -14.92
C TRP A 70 2.69 17.19 -16.17
N ARG A 71 1.47 16.76 -16.51
CA ARG A 71 0.71 17.30 -17.64
C ARG A 71 0.14 18.67 -17.35
N GLU A 72 -0.29 18.93 -16.12
CA GLU A 72 -0.78 20.24 -15.68
C GLU A 72 0.31 21.31 -15.80
N ARG A 73 1.58 20.94 -15.57
CA ARG A 73 2.76 21.80 -15.84
C ARG A 73 3.10 21.97 -17.33
N GLY A 74 2.30 21.42 -18.24
CA GLY A 74 2.44 21.59 -19.68
C GLY A 74 3.39 20.60 -20.36
N TYR A 75 3.86 19.56 -19.66
CA TYR A 75 4.75 18.57 -20.25
C TYR A 75 3.99 17.38 -20.87
N SER A 76 4.53 16.81 -21.95
CA SER A 76 4.01 15.57 -22.54
C SER A 76 4.23 14.36 -21.62
N ASP A 77 3.24 13.48 -21.55
CA ASP A 77 3.32 12.21 -20.84
C ASP A 77 3.07 11.01 -21.75
N ALA A 78 3.90 9.98 -21.60
CA ALA A 78 3.77 8.70 -22.29
C ALA A 78 3.78 7.51 -21.32
N VAL A 79 3.86 7.77 -20.02
CA VAL A 79 3.99 6.72 -18.99
C VAL A 79 2.62 6.29 -18.47
N LEU A 80 1.65 7.22 -18.38
CA LEU A 80 0.31 6.95 -17.85
C LEU A 80 -0.36 5.72 -18.48
N PRO A 81 -0.39 5.52 -19.81
CA PRO A 81 -1.00 4.33 -20.40
C PRO A 81 -0.40 3.02 -19.87
N ALA A 82 0.94 2.96 -19.74
CA ALA A 82 1.65 1.78 -19.24
C ALA A 82 1.40 1.52 -17.75
N LEU A 83 1.14 2.56 -16.95
CA LEU A 83 0.75 2.40 -15.54
C LEU A 83 -0.64 1.75 -15.43
N LEU A 84 -1.59 2.17 -16.25
CA LEU A 84 -2.96 1.68 -16.21
C LEU A 84 -3.10 0.23 -16.66
N GLU A 85 -2.13 -0.32 -17.42
CA GLU A 85 -2.13 -1.74 -17.76
C GLU A 85 -2.11 -2.65 -16.51
N PHE A 86 -1.53 -2.20 -15.38
CA PHE A 86 -1.49 -2.95 -14.12
C PHE A 86 -2.82 -2.97 -13.35
N THR A 87 -3.81 -2.16 -13.79
CA THR A 87 -5.16 -2.09 -13.22
C THR A 87 -6.24 -2.40 -14.26
N GLY A 88 -5.86 -3.05 -15.36
CA GLY A 88 -6.78 -3.41 -16.44
C GLY A 88 -7.36 -2.19 -17.19
N GLY A 89 -6.61 -1.08 -17.22
CA GLY A 89 -7.01 0.17 -17.87
C GLY A 89 -7.84 1.11 -16.97
N ARG A 90 -8.18 0.69 -15.75
CA ARG A 90 -8.94 1.52 -14.80
C ARG A 90 -8.01 2.48 -14.06
N VAL A 91 -8.45 3.72 -13.88
CA VAL A 91 -7.75 4.70 -13.03
C VAL A 91 -8.17 4.44 -11.58
N PRO A 92 -7.26 4.02 -10.69
CA PRO A 92 -7.57 3.85 -9.27
C PRO A 92 -7.53 5.22 -8.58
N GLU A 93 -8.68 5.85 -8.43
CA GLU A 93 -8.78 7.17 -7.78
C GLU A 93 -8.51 7.06 -6.28
N GLU A 94 -7.80 8.04 -5.72
CA GLU A 94 -7.43 8.06 -4.31
C GLU A 94 -8.65 7.93 -3.35
N PRO A 95 -9.77 8.66 -3.56
CA PRO A 95 -10.97 8.47 -2.74
C PRO A 95 -11.55 7.05 -2.78
N GLU A 96 -11.51 6.40 -3.95
CA GLU A 96 -12.00 5.03 -4.11
C GLU A 96 -11.10 4.02 -3.41
N LEU A 97 -9.78 4.23 -3.46
CA LEU A 97 -8.80 3.43 -2.73
C LEU A 97 -8.97 3.57 -1.22
N CYS A 98 -9.19 4.79 -0.72
CA CYS A 98 -9.47 5.05 0.69
C CYS A 98 -10.77 4.39 1.14
N ALA A 99 -11.88 4.63 0.43
CA ALA A 99 -13.19 4.04 0.74
C ALA A 99 -13.18 2.50 0.65
N GLY A 100 -12.31 1.95 -0.20
CA GLY A 100 -12.09 0.53 -0.36
C GLY A 100 -11.13 -0.10 0.65
N ASP A 101 -10.55 0.65 1.59
CA ASP A 101 -9.52 0.17 2.52
C ASP A 101 -8.28 -0.45 1.80
N LEU A 102 -7.92 0.12 0.64
CA LEU A 102 -6.85 -0.38 -0.26
C LEU A 102 -5.55 0.42 -0.15
N MET A 103 -5.50 1.38 0.77
CA MET A 103 -4.29 2.17 1.01
C MET A 103 -3.29 1.40 1.88
N PRO A 104 -1.97 1.56 1.63
CA PRO A 104 -0.96 0.99 2.49
C PRO A 104 -1.10 1.48 3.94
N PRO A 105 -0.98 0.60 4.95
CA PRO A 105 -1.16 0.96 6.36
C PRO A 105 -0.06 1.86 6.92
N TRP A 106 1.03 2.08 6.18
CA TRP A 106 2.09 3.03 6.52
C TRP A 106 1.84 4.43 5.96
N LEU A 107 0.91 4.61 5.02
CA LEU A 107 0.61 5.91 4.43
C LEU A 107 -0.14 6.77 5.46
N GLY A 108 0.35 7.98 5.75
CA GLY A 108 -0.11 8.82 6.86
C GLY A 108 0.76 8.75 8.11
N ALA A 109 1.79 7.90 8.16
CA ALA A 109 2.74 7.89 9.27
C ALA A 109 3.70 9.07 9.17
N GLU A 110 3.67 9.99 10.12
CA GLU A 110 4.45 11.24 10.03
C GLU A 110 5.98 11.01 9.92
N PRO A 111 6.60 10.06 10.67
CA PRO A 111 8.02 9.78 10.52
C PRO A 111 8.42 9.34 9.10
N LEU A 112 7.51 8.66 8.37
CA LEU A 112 7.72 8.36 6.96
C LEU A 112 7.76 9.66 6.16
N HIS A 113 6.71 10.47 6.24
CA HIS A 113 6.58 11.71 5.47
C HIS A 113 7.73 12.71 5.76
N ASP A 114 8.11 12.86 7.02
CA ASP A 114 9.25 13.67 7.43
C ASP A 114 10.57 13.20 6.82
N SER A 115 10.82 11.90 6.83
CA SER A 115 12.04 11.36 6.23
C SER A 115 12.09 11.61 4.71
N HIS A 116 10.95 11.64 4.03
CA HIS A 116 10.85 11.99 2.61
C HIS A 116 11.06 13.49 2.39
N ARG A 117 10.44 14.36 3.20
CA ARG A 117 10.65 15.83 3.16
C ARG A 117 12.11 16.20 3.42
N SER A 118 12.73 15.59 4.42
CA SER A 118 14.16 15.72 4.74
C SER A 118 15.06 15.25 3.58
N SER A 119 14.70 14.14 2.93
CA SER A 119 15.39 13.67 1.73
C SER A 119 15.28 14.66 0.56
N LEU A 120 14.12 15.29 0.36
CA LEU A 120 13.90 16.31 -0.67
C LEU A 120 14.71 17.58 -0.39
N LEU A 121 14.76 18.06 0.85
CA LEU A 121 15.61 19.19 1.25
C LEU A 121 17.08 18.97 0.88
N ARG A 122 17.64 17.78 1.16
CA ARG A 122 19.01 17.43 0.74
C ARG A 122 19.20 17.37 -0.78
N LYS A 123 18.13 17.17 -1.52
CA LYS A 123 18.19 17.12 -2.98
C LYS A 123 18.14 18.52 -3.57
N ASP A 124 17.36 19.43 -2.98
CA ASP A 124 17.16 20.79 -3.49
C ASP A 124 16.63 21.75 -2.42
N ALA A 125 17.50 22.20 -1.51
CA ALA A 125 17.09 23.04 -0.39
C ALA A 125 16.37 24.33 -0.83
N ALA A 126 16.85 24.96 -1.91
CA ALA A 126 16.26 26.20 -2.43
C ALA A 126 14.79 26.03 -2.84
N HIS A 127 14.43 24.89 -3.43
CA HIS A 127 13.05 24.57 -3.79
C HIS A 127 12.23 24.16 -2.55
N TYR A 128 12.74 23.24 -1.74
CA TYR A 128 11.93 22.58 -0.71
C TYR A 128 11.82 23.34 0.62
N LEU A 129 12.69 24.30 0.92
CA LEU A 129 12.57 25.12 2.14
C LEU A 129 11.27 25.93 2.18
N ALA A 130 10.74 26.35 1.02
CA ALA A 130 9.46 27.05 0.93
C ALA A 130 8.26 26.15 1.31
N HIS A 131 8.39 24.83 1.13
CA HIS A 131 7.34 23.86 1.43
C HIS A 131 7.48 23.24 2.82
N PHE A 132 8.71 23.02 3.28
CA PHE A 132 9.02 22.27 4.51
C PHE A 132 10.00 23.03 5.43
N PRO A 133 9.69 24.27 5.84
CA PRO A 133 10.63 25.10 6.60
C PRO A 133 10.97 24.53 7.99
N GLU A 134 10.09 23.70 8.55
CA GLU A 134 10.22 23.15 9.91
C GLU A 134 10.87 21.76 9.95
N VAL A 135 11.10 21.12 8.79
CA VAL A 135 11.62 19.74 8.74
C VAL A 135 13.15 19.74 8.83
N PRO A 136 13.76 18.97 9.75
CA PRO A 136 15.22 18.84 9.80
C PRO A 136 15.81 18.25 8.51
N GLU A 137 16.92 18.81 8.01
CA GLU A 137 17.53 18.41 6.72
C GLU A 137 18.22 17.01 6.75
N HIS A 138 18.39 16.40 7.92
CA HIS A 138 19.23 15.20 8.08
C HIS A 138 18.55 14.03 8.81
N LEU A 139 17.23 13.90 8.66
CA LEU A 139 16.54 12.73 9.18
C LEU A 139 16.98 11.45 8.43
N PRO A 140 17.16 10.33 9.13
CA PRO A 140 17.37 9.04 8.49
C PRO A 140 16.17 8.69 7.63
N TYR A 141 16.40 8.08 6.47
CA TYR A 141 15.29 7.71 5.60
C TYR A 141 14.55 6.49 6.15
N VAL A 142 13.22 6.57 6.23
CA VAL A 142 12.38 5.50 6.72
C VAL A 142 11.89 4.64 5.56
N TRP A 143 12.19 3.34 5.63
CA TRP A 143 11.49 2.33 4.82
C TRP A 143 10.51 1.61 5.74
N PRO A 144 9.19 1.68 5.49
CA PRO A 144 8.25 0.94 6.29
C PRO A 144 8.45 -0.55 6.00
N GLN A 145 8.21 -1.41 6.98
CA GLN A 145 8.30 -2.85 6.78
C GLN A 145 7.33 -3.27 5.65
N PRO A 146 7.56 -4.37 4.94
CA PRO A 146 6.57 -4.88 4.02
C PRO A 146 5.44 -5.55 4.80
N VAL A 147 4.20 -5.11 4.58
CA VAL A 147 3.01 -5.79 5.12
C VAL A 147 2.97 -7.24 4.65
N PHE A 148 3.26 -7.45 3.36
CA PHE A 148 3.30 -8.76 2.74
C PHE A 148 4.76 -9.18 2.56
N PRO A 149 5.26 -10.18 3.30
CA PRO A 149 6.66 -10.61 3.21
C PRO A 149 6.97 -11.20 1.82
N ARG A 150 5.95 -11.69 1.12
CA ARG A 150 6.00 -12.18 -0.26
C ARG A 150 4.81 -11.63 -1.04
N TRP A 151 4.98 -11.45 -2.34
CA TRP A 151 3.92 -11.04 -3.26
C TRP A 151 4.08 -11.78 -4.60
N PRO A 152 2.99 -12.26 -5.23
CA PRO A 152 1.59 -12.22 -4.78
C PRO A 152 1.29 -13.13 -3.59
N LEU A 153 0.33 -12.73 -2.74
CA LEU A 153 -0.17 -13.53 -1.63
C LEU A 153 -1.69 -13.65 -1.75
N ARG A 154 -2.16 -14.73 -2.38
CA ARG A 154 -3.58 -14.96 -2.68
C ARG A 154 -3.94 -16.44 -2.54
N ARG A 155 -5.12 -16.77 -2.00
CA ARG A 155 -5.65 -18.14 -1.94
C ARG A 155 -5.95 -18.71 -3.32
N GLY A 156 -6.45 -17.86 -4.22
CA GLY A 156 -6.93 -18.28 -5.54
C GLY A 156 -8.26 -19.05 -5.52
N ARG A 157 -8.90 -19.18 -4.35
CA ARG A 157 -10.21 -19.82 -4.17
C ARG A 157 -10.99 -19.19 -2.99
N PRO A 158 -12.33 -19.32 -2.94
CA PRO A 158 -13.14 -18.83 -1.82
C PRO A 158 -12.91 -19.59 -0.52
N GLU A 159 -12.55 -20.87 -0.61
CA GLU A 159 -12.35 -21.72 0.55
C GLU A 159 -11.06 -21.37 1.30
N PRO A 160 -11.05 -21.47 2.64
CA PRO A 160 -9.83 -21.33 3.43
C PRO A 160 -8.72 -22.28 2.98
N LEU A 161 -7.48 -21.84 3.16
CA LEU A 161 -6.33 -22.74 3.06
C LEU A 161 -6.17 -23.53 4.35
N SER A 162 -5.64 -24.74 4.23
CA SER A 162 -5.07 -25.42 5.39
C SER A 162 -3.87 -24.61 5.93
N PRO A 163 -3.55 -24.69 7.22
CA PRO A 163 -2.39 -23.98 7.79
C PRO A 163 -1.08 -24.28 7.05
N ARG A 164 -0.91 -25.52 6.57
CA ARG A 164 0.26 -25.92 5.78
C ARG A 164 0.34 -25.20 4.43
N GLU A 165 -0.78 -25.11 3.70
CA GLU A 165 -0.84 -24.38 2.42
C GLU A 165 -0.57 -22.88 2.64
N ALA A 166 -1.15 -22.30 3.69
CA ALA A 166 -0.96 -20.88 4.03
C ALA A 166 0.49 -20.55 4.43
N LEU A 167 1.13 -21.40 5.23
CA LEU A 167 2.56 -21.28 5.56
C LEU A 167 3.44 -21.36 4.31
N ALA A 168 3.17 -22.32 3.42
CA ALA A 168 3.90 -22.44 2.16
C ALA A 168 3.78 -21.17 1.29
N LEU A 169 2.57 -20.57 1.23
CA LEU A 169 2.32 -19.33 0.52
C LEU A 169 3.07 -18.13 1.14
N LEU A 170 3.18 -18.09 2.47
CA LEU A 170 3.99 -17.12 3.20
C LEU A 170 5.50 -17.38 3.09
N GLY A 171 5.91 -18.56 2.60
CA GLY A 171 7.31 -18.98 2.54
C GLY A 171 7.89 -19.40 3.88
N LEU A 172 7.06 -19.95 4.75
CA LEU A 172 7.43 -20.46 6.07
C LEU A 172 7.31 -21.99 6.07
N GLU A 173 8.31 -22.66 6.63
CA GLU A 173 8.24 -24.11 6.88
C GLU A 173 7.40 -24.42 8.12
N GLU A 174 7.55 -23.59 9.15
CA GLU A 174 6.85 -23.70 10.43
C GLU A 174 6.34 -22.33 10.88
N ALA A 175 5.23 -22.34 11.63
CA ALA A 175 4.69 -21.14 12.22
C ALA A 175 5.44 -20.79 13.52
N PRO A 176 5.61 -19.49 13.83
CA PRO A 176 6.03 -19.08 15.16
C PRO A 176 5.12 -19.63 16.27
N THR A 177 5.68 -19.79 17.47
CA THR A 177 4.98 -20.34 18.63
C THR A 177 3.67 -19.58 18.91
N GLY A 178 2.58 -20.33 19.10
CA GLY A 178 1.25 -19.78 19.40
C GLY A 178 0.43 -19.33 18.20
N TYR A 179 1.03 -19.16 17.01
CA TYR A 179 0.30 -18.65 15.84
C TYR A 179 -0.75 -19.66 15.35
N LEU A 180 -0.42 -20.95 15.30
CA LEU A 180 -1.36 -21.99 14.84
C LEU A 180 -2.54 -22.19 15.80
N GLU A 181 -2.32 -22.05 17.10
CA GLU A 181 -3.40 -22.11 18.10
C GLU A 181 -4.39 -20.96 17.89
N ALA A 182 -3.88 -19.74 17.65
CA ALA A 182 -4.73 -18.60 17.35
C ALA A 182 -5.51 -18.78 16.03
N VAL A 183 -4.87 -19.32 14.99
CA VAL A 183 -5.51 -19.65 13.70
C VAL A 183 -6.65 -20.66 13.90
N GLU A 184 -6.42 -21.70 14.71
CA GLU A 184 -7.43 -22.71 15.03
C GLU A 184 -8.64 -22.08 15.74
N ARG A 185 -8.40 -21.20 16.71
CA ARG A 185 -9.48 -20.48 17.43
C ARG A 185 -10.30 -19.58 16.50
N VAL A 186 -9.65 -18.73 15.69
CA VAL A 186 -10.38 -17.84 14.77
C VAL A 186 -11.14 -18.61 13.70
N SER A 187 -10.61 -19.74 13.22
CA SER A 187 -11.32 -20.61 12.28
C SER A 187 -12.60 -21.25 12.86
N ARG A 188 -12.71 -21.34 14.19
CA ARG A 188 -13.93 -21.76 14.91
C ARG A 188 -14.89 -20.61 15.20
N GLY A 189 -14.56 -19.38 14.77
CA GLY A 189 -15.32 -18.17 15.07
C GLY A 189 -15.02 -17.57 16.44
N GLU A 190 -13.96 -18.00 17.12
CA GLU A 190 -13.57 -17.47 18.42
C GLU A 190 -12.57 -16.31 18.29
N GLY A 191 -12.56 -15.41 19.27
CA GLY A 191 -11.49 -14.42 19.39
C GLY A 191 -10.18 -15.06 19.83
N ALA A 192 -9.06 -14.53 19.34
CA ALA A 192 -7.71 -14.97 19.72
C ALA A 192 -6.76 -13.79 19.91
N GLU A 193 -5.68 -14.03 20.63
CA GLU A 193 -4.62 -13.05 20.86
C GLU A 193 -3.26 -13.70 20.61
N VAL A 194 -2.37 -12.97 19.94
CA VAL A 194 -1.03 -13.42 19.59
C VAL A 194 -0.03 -12.30 19.89
N HIS A 195 1.09 -12.67 20.50
CA HIS A 195 2.23 -11.78 20.66
C HIS A 195 3.13 -11.91 19.42
N PRO A 196 3.28 -10.86 18.59
CA PRO A 196 4.10 -10.94 17.39
C PRO A 196 5.58 -11.13 17.71
N THR A 197 6.33 -11.75 16.80
CA THR A 197 7.77 -12.04 17.03
C THR A 197 8.65 -10.79 16.99
N ALA A 198 8.17 -9.73 16.34
CA ALA A 198 8.80 -8.43 16.27
C ALA A 198 7.74 -7.32 16.06
N PRO A 199 8.04 -6.06 16.41
CA PRO A 199 7.17 -4.94 16.06
C PRO A 199 6.91 -4.91 14.56
N GLY A 200 5.63 -4.88 14.17
CA GLY A 200 5.21 -4.89 12.76
C GLY A 200 5.04 -6.24 12.10
N ASP A 201 5.32 -7.34 12.82
CA ASP A 201 5.12 -8.68 12.28
C ASP A 201 3.63 -8.92 11.96
N THR A 202 3.34 -9.05 10.67
CA THR A 202 2.01 -9.28 10.11
C THR A 202 1.69 -10.76 9.93
N THR A 203 2.64 -11.66 10.18
CA THR A 203 2.55 -13.09 9.82
C THR A 203 1.36 -13.78 10.48
N ALA A 204 1.08 -13.51 11.76
CA ALA A 204 -0.07 -14.10 12.45
C ALA A 204 -1.40 -13.71 11.78
N GLY A 205 -1.56 -12.42 11.46
CA GLY A 205 -2.75 -11.89 10.80
C GLY A 205 -2.92 -12.41 9.37
N LEU A 206 -1.83 -12.47 8.61
CA LEU A 206 -1.84 -13.04 7.26
C LEU A 206 -2.19 -14.53 7.26
N LEU A 207 -1.58 -15.30 8.16
CA LEU A 207 -1.82 -16.74 8.29
C LEU A 207 -3.28 -17.01 8.68
N ALA A 208 -3.79 -16.31 9.69
CA ALA A 208 -5.18 -16.38 10.11
C ALA A 208 -6.14 -15.99 8.99
N GLY A 209 -5.84 -14.91 8.26
CA GLY A 209 -6.65 -14.46 7.14
C GLY A 209 -6.75 -15.50 6.03
N LEU A 210 -5.62 -16.09 5.61
CA LEU A 210 -5.59 -17.18 4.61
C LEU A 210 -6.36 -18.43 5.05
N CYS A 211 -6.44 -18.68 6.36
CA CYS A 211 -7.13 -19.83 6.96
C CYS A 211 -8.58 -19.53 7.40
N THR A 212 -9.10 -18.33 7.14
CA THR A 212 -10.47 -17.94 7.51
C THR A 212 -11.29 -17.60 6.25
N PRO A 213 -12.56 -18.03 6.13
CA PRO A 213 -13.41 -17.65 5.00
C PRO A 213 -13.57 -16.13 4.90
N GLY A 214 -13.80 -15.61 3.69
CA GLY A 214 -14.04 -14.18 3.49
C GLY A 214 -12.77 -13.32 3.54
N GLU A 215 -12.97 -12.01 3.56
CA GLU A 215 -11.88 -11.03 3.57
C GLU A 215 -11.38 -10.75 4.99
N THR A 216 -10.12 -10.35 5.09
CA THR A 216 -9.51 -9.91 6.36
C THR A 216 -9.45 -8.39 6.40
N LEU A 217 -10.02 -7.81 7.45
CA LEU A 217 -9.95 -6.37 7.70
C LEU A 217 -9.00 -6.08 8.86
N TRP A 218 -7.89 -5.43 8.57
CA TRP A 218 -7.01 -4.83 9.57
C TRP A 218 -7.56 -3.50 10.03
N LEU A 219 -7.74 -3.36 11.33
CA LEU A 219 -8.04 -2.09 11.99
C LEU A 219 -6.78 -1.56 12.67
N LEU A 220 -6.45 -0.32 12.34
CA LEU A 220 -5.25 0.39 12.79
C LEU A 220 -5.66 1.74 13.35
N THR A 221 -4.99 2.22 14.38
CA THR A 221 -5.18 3.60 14.84
C THR A 221 -4.52 4.58 13.87
N GLY A 222 -5.05 5.79 13.82
CA GLY A 222 -4.46 6.92 13.12
C GLY A 222 -5.47 7.68 12.27
N THR A 223 -5.06 8.87 11.84
CA THR A 223 -5.88 9.69 10.96
C THR A 223 -5.83 9.12 9.55
N PRO A 224 -6.98 8.84 8.91
CA PRO A 224 -7.03 8.51 7.49
C PRO A 224 -6.34 9.61 6.67
N PRO A 225 -5.66 9.28 5.55
CA PRO A 225 -5.21 10.30 4.61
C PRO A 225 -6.40 11.23 4.28
N ALA A 226 -6.21 12.53 4.41
CA ALA A 226 -7.28 13.51 4.17
C ALA A 226 -7.93 13.23 2.81
N GLU A 227 -9.27 13.14 2.77
CA GLU A 227 -9.98 13.05 1.51
C GLU A 227 -9.66 14.31 0.70
N VAL A 228 -8.90 14.15 -0.38
CA VAL A 228 -8.73 15.24 -1.34
C VAL A 228 -10.07 15.44 -2.02
N THR A 229 -10.80 16.48 -1.61
CA THR A 229 -11.99 16.91 -2.33
C THR A 229 -11.53 17.40 -3.69
N VAL A 230 -11.78 16.61 -4.73
CA VAL A 230 -11.53 17.03 -6.12
C VAL A 230 -12.51 18.18 -6.41
N THR A 231 -12.09 19.42 -6.22
CA THR A 231 -12.79 20.56 -6.80
C THR A 231 -12.63 20.46 -8.31
N GLY A 232 -13.72 20.08 -8.98
CA GLY A 232 -13.76 19.79 -10.40
C GLY A 232 -13.16 20.90 -11.26
N GLY A 233 -11.96 20.65 -11.78
CA GLY A 233 -11.38 21.39 -12.89
C GLY A 233 -11.48 20.53 -14.14
N THR A 234 -12.52 20.74 -14.96
CA THR A 234 -12.56 20.21 -16.33
C THR A 234 -11.58 20.99 -17.20
N GLY A 235 -10.28 20.70 -17.06
CA GLY A 235 -9.23 21.23 -17.94
C GLY A 235 -9.32 20.54 -19.30
N SER A 236 -9.59 21.32 -20.36
CA SER A 236 -9.67 20.80 -21.73
C SER A 236 -8.34 20.16 -22.13
N ALA A 237 -8.41 18.94 -22.68
CA ALA A 237 -7.26 18.24 -23.24
C ALA A 237 -6.74 18.97 -24.50
N GLY A 238 -5.81 19.91 -24.31
CA GLY A 238 -5.00 20.44 -25.40
C GLY A 238 -4.13 19.33 -25.99
N VAL A 239 -3.99 19.31 -27.31
CA VAL A 239 -3.10 18.38 -28.02
C VAL A 239 -1.66 18.79 -27.72
N ILE A 240 -1.01 18.08 -26.81
CA ILE A 240 0.40 18.31 -26.43
C ILE A 240 1.29 17.25 -27.10
N GLY A 241 2.16 17.72 -28.00
CA GLY A 241 3.45 17.17 -28.45
C GLY A 241 3.65 15.65 -28.57
N THR A 242 4.12 15.20 -29.73
CA THR A 242 4.52 13.81 -30.01
C THR A 242 5.55 13.29 -29.01
N ALA A 243 5.16 12.32 -28.19
CA ALA A 243 6.06 11.61 -27.29
C ALA A 243 7.10 10.80 -28.08
N SER A 244 8.36 10.86 -27.64
CA SER A 244 9.43 10.01 -28.19
C SER A 244 9.19 8.54 -27.85
N ALA A 245 9.57 7.65 -28.77
CA ALA A 245 9.43 6.20 -28.57
C ALA A 245 10.21 5.74 -27.33
N SER A 246 9.51 5.07 -26.40
CA SER A 246 10.12 4.55 -25.18
C SER A 246 11.13 3.44 -25.49
N VAL A 247 12.34 3.58 -24.97
CA VAL A 247 13.43 2.56 -25.01
C VAL A 247 13.16 1.43 -23.98
N ALA A 248 12.09 1.54 -23.18
CA ALA A 248 11.78 0.55 -22.16
C ALA A 248 11.39 -0.80 -22.78
N ARG A 249 11.88 -1.90 -22.17
CA ARG A 249 11.42 -3.27 -22.47
C ARG A 249 9.89 -3.31 -22.49
N ARG A 250 9.33 -3.86 -23.56
CA ARG A 250 7.90 -4.17 -23.67
C ARG A 250 7.59 -5.45 -22.88
N PRO A 251 6.38 -5.56 -22.29
CA PRO A 251 5.99 -6.78 -21.58
C PRO A 251 5.94 -7.98 -22.55
N GLY A 252 6.49 -9.10 -22.12
CA GLY A 252 6.30 -10.40 -22.79
C GLY A 252 4.97 -11.05 -22.41
N PRO A 253 4.63 -12.22 -22.98
CA PRO A 253 3.37 -12.91 -22.69
C PRO A 253 3.15 -13.22 -21.20
N GLU A 254 4.20 -13.65 -20.49
CA GLU A 254 4.13 -13.93 -19.05
C GLU A 254 3.94 -12.66 -18.21
N ASP A 255 4.59 -11.55 -18.60
CA ASP A 255 4.41 -10.25 -17.97
C ASP A 255 2.94 -9.78 -18.11
N VAL A 256 2.38 -9.91 -19.32
CA VAL A 256 0.97 -9.56 -19.59
C VAL A 256 0.01 -10.45 -18.80
N ALA A 257 0.27 -11.75 -18.72
CA ALA A 257 -0.55 -12.68 -17.94
C ALA A 257 -0.52 -12.34 -16.44
N ALA A 258 0.66 -12.02 -15.90
CA ALA A 258 0.80 -11.62 -14.51
C ALA A 258 0.10 -10.28 -14.21
N MET A 259 0.20 -9.30 -15.11
CA MET A 259 -0.50 -8.02 -14.99
C MET A 259 -2.03 -8.19 -15.03
N ARG A 260 -2.54 -9.07 -15.89
CA ARG A 260 -3.95 -9.42 -15.93
C ARG A 260 -4.41 -10.07 -14.63
N ALA A 261 -3.68 -11.09 -14.17
CA ALA A 261 -3.98 -11.78 -12.93
C ALA A 261 -3.99 -10.81 -11.73
N GLU A 262 -3.04 -9.87 -11.69
CA GLU A 262 -2.98 -8.84 -10.66
C GLU A 262 -4.18 -7.88 -10.71
N ALA A 263 -4.58 -7.44 -11.90
CA ALA A 263 -5.67 -6.49 -12.11
C ALA A 263 -7.07 -7.09 -11.85
N GLU A 264 -7.26 -8.37 -12.12
CA GLU A 264 -8.54 -9.08 -11.96
C GLU A 264 -8.78 -9.57 -10.54
N ALA A 265 -7.73 -9.77 -9.76
CA ALA A 265 -7.84 -10.48 -8.50
C ALA A 265 -8.32 -9.59 -7.35
N ALA A 266 -9.35 -10.05 -6.66
CA ALA A 266 -9.96 -9.36 -5.53
C ALA A 266 -8.98 -9.26 -4.33
N PRO A 267 -9.03 -8.15 -3.57
CA PRO A 267 -8.20 -7.99 -2.38
C PRO A 267 -8.73 -8.88 -1.24
N GLU A 268 -7.86 -9.75 -0.73
CA GLU A 268 -8.18 -10.61 0.42
C GLU A 268 -7.95 -9.90 1.76
N PHE A 269 -7.15 -8.84 1.73
CA PHE A 269 -6.69 -8.12 2.89
C PHE A 269 -6.89 -6.63 2.69
N ARG A 270 -7.40 -5.97 3.73
CA ARG A 270 -7.75 -4.56 3.73
C ARG A 270 -7.28 -3.88 4.98
N PHE A 271 -6.98 -2.59 4.88
CA PHE A 271 -6.38 -1.82 5.97
C PHE A 271 -7.18 -0.55 6.18
N ARG A 272 -7.79 -0.44 7.35
CA ARG A 272 -8.57 0.72 7.75
C ARG A 272 -7.94 1.41 8.93
N ARG A 273 -7.68 2.71 8.76
CA ARG A 273 -7.32 3.60 9.86
C ARG A 273 -8.58 4.09 10.57
N ILE A 274 -8.55 4.00 11.89
CA ILE A 274 -9.61 4.44 12.80
C ILE A 274 -9.04 5.64 13.57
N PRO A 275 -9.61 6.84 13.39
CA PRO A 275 -9.21 8.01 14.18
C PRO A 275 -9.35 7.73 15.68
N PRO A 276 -8.45 8.28 16.52
CA PRO A 276 -8.63 8.25 17.97
C PRO A 276 -10.00 8.81 18.36
N GLY A 277 -10.71 8.11 19.25
CA GLY A 277 -12.06 8.50 19.67
C GLY A 277 -13.16 8.32 18.63
N ALA A 278 -12.88 7.67 17.49
CA ALA A 278 -13.94 7.21 16.60
C ALA A 278 -14.87 6.23 17.34
N GLY A 279 -16.17 6.34 17.09
CA GLY A 279 -17.18 5.45 17.66
C GLY A 279 -17.13 4.03 17.10
N ALA A 280 -18.27 3.34 17.13
CA ALA A 280 -18.37 1.96 16.62
C ALA A 280 -17.93 1.85 15.15
N VAL A 281 -17.03 0.90 14.88
CA VAL A 281 -16.52 0.62 13.53
C VAL A 281 -17.50 -0.29 12.79
N HIS A 282 -18.00 0.16 11.63
CA HIS A 282 -18.81 -0.69 10.75
C HIS A 282 -17.96 -1.73 10.03
N ILE A 283 -18.29 -3.01 10.17
CA ILE A 283 -17.58 -4.12 9.53
C ILE A 283 -18.44 -4.64 8.36
N PRO A 284 -17.95 -4.62 7.11
CA PRO A 284 -18.70 -5.15 5.96
C PRO A 284 -18.96 -6.66 6.08
N GLU A 285 -20.10 -7.13 5.59
CA GLU A 285 -20.51 -8.56 5.66
C GLU A 285 -19.54 -9.53 5.00
N ARG A 286 -18.77 -9.07 4.01
CA ARG A 286 -17.72 -9.84 3.33
C ARG A 286 -16.50 -10.16 4.21
N VAL A 287 -16.37 -9.50 5.36
CA VAL A 287 -15.24 -9.67 6.27
C VAL A 287 -15.51 -10.86 7.18
N GLY A 288 -14.68 -11.89 7.08
CA GLY A 288 -14.74 -13.07 7.94
C GLY A 288 -13.71 -13.05 9.08
N LEU A 289 -12.75 -12.14 9.04
CA LEU A 289 -11.76 -11.94 10.11
C LEU A 289 -11.46 -10.46 10.30
N VAL A 290 -11.47 -10.00 11.55
CA VAL A 290 -10.92 -8.69 11.92
C VAL A 290 -9.59 -8.91 12.63
N VAL A 291 -8.55 -8.21 12.18
CA VAL A 291 -7.26 -8.19 12.86
C VAL A 291 -7.03 -6.82 13.45
N VAL A 292 -6.71 -6.77 14.73
CA VAL A 292 -6.48 -5.54 15.48
C VAL A 292 -5.04 -5.51 15.95
N ALA A 293 -4.29 -4.50 15.54
CA ALA A 293 -2.89 -4.32 15.94
C ALA A 293 -2.71 -3.27 17.05
N ASP A 294 -3.80 -2.63 17.50
CA ASP A 294 -3.78 -1.62 18.56
C ASP A 294 -4.81 -1.95 19.63
N ALA A 295 -4.37 -1.97 20.90
CA ALA A 295 -5.20 -2.34 22.05
C ALA A 295 -6.41 -1.41 22.25
N GLU A 296 -6.34 -0.16 21.79
CA GLU A 296 -7.41 0.83 21.97
C GLU A 296 -8.63 0.56 21.08
N ILE A 297 -8.48 -0.24 20.02
CA ILE A 297 -9.58 -0.55 19.10
C ILE A 297 -10.45 -1.66 19.67
N ILE A 298 -11.75 -1.35 19.79
CA ILE A 298 -12.79 -2.28 20.23
C ILE A 298 -13.69 -2.60 19.04
N PRO A 299 -13.52 -3.77 18.38
CA PRO A 299 -14.44 -4.24 17.34
C PRO A 299 -15.85 -4.48 17.90
N PRO A 300 -16.89 -4.46 17.04
CA PRO A 300 -18.26 -4.74 17.48
C PRO A 300 -18.38 -6.16 18.05
N PRO A 301 -19.16 -6.37 19.13
CA PRO A 301 -19.28 -7.67 19.81
C PRO A 301 -19.95 -8.74 18.94
N ASP A 302 -20.90 -8.36 18.08
CA ASP A 302 -21.63 -9.26 17.17
C ASP A 302 -20.97 -9.36 15.78
N GLY A 303 -19.65 -9.20 15.72
CA GLY A 303 -18.87 -9.18 14.49
C GLY A 303 -18.17 -10.52 14.15
N PRO A 304 -17.39 -10.55 13.05
CA PRO A 304 -16.49 -11.68 12.78
C PRO A 304 -15.48 -11.88 13.91
N PRO A 305 -14.84 -13.07 14.01
CA PRO A 305 -13.78 -13.31 14.98
C PRO A 305 -12.69 -12.24 14.91
N VAL A 306 -12.15 -11.90 16.08
CA VAL A 306 -11.11 -10.89 16.23
C VAL A 306 -9.80 -11.56 16.60
N LEU A 307 -8.77 -11.34 15.80
CA LEU A 307 -7.38 -11.64 16.17
C LEU A 307 -6.70 -10.36 16.66
N ARG A 308 -6.30 -10.34 17.93
CA ARG A 308 -5.52 -9.24 18.51
C ARG A 308 -4.03 -9.55 18.42
N LEU A 309 -3.25 -8.59 17.93
CA LEU A 309 -1.79 -8.64 17.94
C LEU A 309 -1.30 -7.81 19.12
N SER A 310 -0.86 -8.46 20.21
CA SER A 310 -0.44 -7.80 21.44
C SER A 310 1.06 -7.52 21.48
N GLY A 311 1.40 -6.24 21.68
CA GLY A 311 2.78 -5.78 21.77
C GLY A 311 2.87 -4.25 21.70
N GLU A 312 3.96 -3.68 22.19
CA GLU A 312 4.22 -2.24 22.09
C GLU A 312 4.66 -1.89 20.65
N GLY A 313 3.92 -0.97 20.02
CA GLY A 313 4.26 -0.39 18.72
C GLY A 313 3.77 -1.21 17.53
N THR A 314 2.88 -0.61 16.74
CA THR A 314 2.69 -1.04 15.35
C THR A 314 3.89 -0.54 14.54
N ALA A 315 4.52 -1.35 13.68
CA ALA A 315 5.63 -0.86 12.82
C ALA A 315 5.25 0.27 11.86
N TRP A 316 3.97 0.64 11.85
CA TRP A 316 3.39 1.64 10.98
C TRP A 316 3.17 2.99 11.67
N THR A 317 3.39 3.09 12.99
CA THR A 317 3.24 4.35 13.73
C THR A 317 4.56 5.11 13.95
N GLY A 318 5.70 4.49 13.61
CA GLY A 318 7.01 5.12 13.67
C GLY A 318 7.49 5.35 15.11
N ALA A 319 8.66 4.79 15.43
CA ALA A 319 9.44 5.21 16.59
C ALA A 319 10.27 6.44 16.21
#